data_AF-A0A921KHQ4-F1
#
_entry.id   AF-A0A921KHQ4-F1
#
_cell.length_a   1.000
_cell.length_b   1.000
_cell.length_c   1.000
_cell.angle_alpha   90.00
_cell.angle_beta   90.00
_cell.angle_gamma   90.00
#
_symmetry.space_group_name_H-M   'P 1'
#
loop_
_entity.id
_entity.type
_entity.pdbx_description
1 polymer ?
#
loop_
_entity_poly.entity_id
_entity_poly.type
_entity_poly.pdbx_seq_one_letter_code
_entity_poly.pdbx_strand_id
1 'polypeptide(L)'
;MKKLIKLLFISLLITGCVYQEQQKLIKTNILKQQEIAYISNQREIKNETETVTNQEYDLPVIGNNRLIVIDAGHQAHGNSEQEPIGPGASETKAKVTTGATGVSTGKLESLINLEVALKLQQKLEMSGYQVKMIRTSQDVNISNRERAMVANDSNCAAFIRLHCNSADSSSASGTLTIAPSTNNPYCSQIAEASYNLSKCVVDNICSQTGSKNRGVMINDTMSGI
;
A
#
# COMPACT_ATOMS: atom_id res chain seq x y z
N MET A 1 -13.90 48.52 7.65
CA MET A 1 -13.30 47.29 8.21
C MET A 1 -14.31 46.14 8.39
N LYS A 2 -15.47 46.32 9.05
CA LYS A 2 -16.45 45.22 9.28
C LYS A 2 -17.06 44.59 8.00
N LYS A 3 -17.24 45.35 6.92
CA LYS A 3 -17.75 44.83 5.63
C LYS A 3 -16.70 44.02 4.85
N LEU A 4 -15.40 44.35 5.00
CA LEU A 4 -14.30 43.66 4.32
C LEU A 4 -14.00 42.29 4.96
N ILE A 5 -14.12 42.20 6.29
CA ILE A 5 -13.95 40.94 7.04
C ILE A 5 -15.06 39.93 6.69
N LYS A 6 -16.31 40.37 6.53
CA LYS A 6 -17.41 39.49 6.10
C LYS A 6 -17.19 38.89 4.70
N LEU A 7 -16.63 39.68 3.77
CA LEU A 7 -16.33 39.21 2.42
C LEU A 7 -15.20 38.17 2.39
N LEU A 8 -14.17 38.34 3.23
CA LEU A 8 -13.05 37.42 3.35
C LEU A 8 -13.47 36.06 3.95
N PHE A 9 -14.37 36.07 4.95
CA PHE A 9 -14.93 34.84 5.55
C PHE A 9 -15.84 34.07 4.57
N ILE A 10 -16.64 34.77 3.77
CA ILE A 10 -17.48 34.13 2.73
C ILE A 10 -16.60 33.51 1.65
N SER A 11 -15.52 34.18 1.24
CA SER A 11 -14.54 33.61 0.31
C SER A 11 -13.91 32.34 0.88
N LEU A 12 -13.47 32.32 2.14
CA LEU A 12 -12.84 31.14 2.76
C LEU A 12 -13.80 29.94 2.87
N LEU A 13 -15.07 30.21 3.19
CA LEU A 13 -16.12 29.18 3.30
C LEU A 13 -16.45 28.56 1.93
N ILE A 14 -16.51 29.37 0.88
CA ILE A 14 -16.74 28.88 -0.49
C ILE A 14 -15.56 28.02 -0.93
N THR A 15 -14.30 28.44 -0.71
CA THR A 15 -13.13 27.62 -1.08
C THR A 15 -13.07 26.31 -0.29
N GLY A 16 -13.42 26.32 1.00
CA GLY A 16 -13.48 25.11 1.83
C GLY A 16 -14.58 24.14 1.41
N CYS A 17 -15.74 24.64 1.01
CA CYS A 17 -16.86 23.82 0.55
C CYS A 17 -16.55 23.17 -0.81
N VAL A 18 -15.97 23.93 -1.74
CA VAL A 18 -15.49 23.42 -3.04
C VAL A 18 -14.40 22.36 -2.87
N TYR A 19 -13.47 22.56 -1.92
CA TYR A 19 -12.42 21.59 -1.61
C TYR A 19 -12.99 20.27 -1.05
N GLN A 20 -13.98 20.34 -0.15
CA GLN A 20 -14.65 19.14 0.37
C GLN A 20 -15.43 18.38 -0.71
N GLU A 21 -16.11 19.09 -1.62
CA GLU A 21 -16.78 18.45 -2.76
C GLU A 21 -15.79 17.79 -3.72
N GLN A 22 -14.64 18.43 -3.99
CA GLN A 22 -13.56 17.83 -4.78
C GLN A 22 -13.02 16.55 -4.13
N GLN A 23 -12.75 16.55 -2.82
CA GLN A 23 -12.29 15.37 -2.10
C GLN A 23 -13.32 14.22 -2.15
N LYS A 24 -14.61 14.55 -2.02
CA LYS A 24 -15.70 13.58 -2.10
C LYS A 24 -15.82 12.97 -3.52
N LEU A 25 -15.64 13.79 -4.55
CA LEU A 25 -15.64 13.35 -5.95
C LEU A 25 -14.45 12.43 -6.26
N ILE A 26 -13.25 12.78 -5.79
CA ILE A 26 -12.04 11.96 -5.90
C ILE A 26 -12.26 10.60 -5.23
N LYS A 27 -12.74 10.58 -3.98
CA LYS A 27 -13.04 9.34 -3.24
C LYS A 27 -14.05 8.46 -3.99
N THR A 28 -15.08 9.06 -4.58
CA THR A 28 -16.13 8.34 -5.33
C THR A 28 -15.59 7.75 -6.63
N ASN A 29 -14.75 8.48 -7.35
CA ASN A 29 -14.15 8.01 -8.60
C ASN A 29 -13.14 6.89 -8.35
N ILE A 30 -12.35 6.98 -7.28
CA ILE A 30 -11.42 5.91 -6.87
C ILE A 30 -12.21 4.63 -6.53
N LEU A 31 -13.29 4.72 -5.77
CA LEU A 31 -14.12 3.56 -5.42
C LEU A 31 -14.73 2.89 -6.67
N LYS A 32 -15.23 3.69 -7.62
CA LYS A 32 -15.75 3.16 -8.90
C LYS A 32 -14.68 2.51 -9.76
N GLN A 33 -13.49 3.10 -9.84
CA GLN A 33 -12.35 2.48 -10.55
C GLN A 33 -11.90 1.18 -9.89
N GLN A 34 -11.90 1.12 -8.55
CA GLN A 34 -11.60 -0.10 -7.81
C GLN A 34 -12.63 -1.20 -8.09
N GLU A 35 -13.91 -0.87 -8.13
CA GLU A 35 -14.98 -1.83 -8.46
C GLU A 35 -14.89 -2.33 -9.91
N ILE A 36 -14.60 -1.46 -10.88
CA ILE A 36 -14.41 -1.84 -12.28
C ILE A 36 -13.16 -2.74 -12.44
N ALA A 37 -12.04 -2.36 -11.81
CA ALA A 37 -10.82 -3.15 -11.84
C ALA A 37 -11.03 -4.53 -11.19
N TYR A 38 -11.76 -4.58 -10.07
CA TYR A 38 -12.13 -5.82 -9.41
C TYR A 38 -12.92 -6.75 -10.34
N ILE A 39 -13.97 -6.23 -10.99
CA ILE A 39 -14.81 -7.02 -11.91
C ILE A 39 -14.01 -7.49 -13.14
N SER A 40 -13.12 -6.65 -13.67
CA SER A 40 -12.24 -7.01 -14.80
C SER A 40 -11.28 -8.13 -14.43
N ASN A 41 -10.63 -8.00 -13.26
CA ASN A 41 -9.66 -8.98 -12.78
C ASN A 41 -10.33 -10.34 -12.50
N GLN A 42 -11.54 -10.34 -11.90
CA GLN A 42 -12.33 -11.56 -11.70
C GLN A 42 -12.68 -12.28 -13.02
N ARG A 43 -12.87 -11.54 -14.12
CA ARG A 43 -13.15 -12.12 -15.46
C ARG A 43 -11.90 -12.69 -16.11
N GLU A 44 -10.77 -11.99 -16.05
CA GLU A 44 -9.49 -12.49 -16.59
C GLU A 44 -9.02 -13.73 -15.85
N ILE A 45 -9.13 -13.74 -14.51
CA ILE A 45 -8.78 -14.90 -13.68
C ILE A 45 -9.66 -16.11 -14.00
N LYS A 46 -10.98 -15.92 -14.18
CA LYS A 46 -11.87 -17.03 -14.56
C LYS A 46 -11.45 -17.68 -15.89
N ASN A 47 -10.91 -16.89 -16.82
CA ASN A 47 -10.41 -17.38 -18.10
C ASN A 47 -9.03 -18.05 -17.99
N GLU A 48 -8.16 -17.63 -17.05
CA GLU A 48 -6.86 -18.27 -16.80
C GLU A 48 -6.97 -19.57 -15.97
N THR A 49 -7.94 -19.65 -15.04
CA THR A 49 -8.10 -20.78 -14.11
C THR A 49 -8.50 -22.08 -14.82
N GLU A 50 -9.08 -22.01 -16.04
CA GLU A 50 -9.43 -23.20 -16.83
C GLU A 50 -8.21 -23.96 -17.40
N THR A 51 -6.96 -23.47 -17.25
CA THR A 51 -5.80 -24.07 -17.97
C THR A 51 -4.57 -24.49 -17.15
N VAL A 52 -4.50 -24.35 -15.82
CA VAL A 52 -3.29 -24.76 -15.08
C VAL A 52 -3.59 -25.51 -13.78
N THR A 53 -3.36 -26.82 -13.77
CA THR A 53 -3.32 -27.65 -12.56
C THR A 53 -2.01 -27.42 -11.80
N ASN A 54 -2.03 -26.52 -10.82
CA ASN A 54 -1.06 -26.50 -9.72
C ASN A 54 -1.86 -26.59 -8.41
N GLN A 55 -1.34 -27.33 -7.41
CA GLN A 55 -1.98 -27.43 -6.10
C GLN A 55 -2.15 -26.02 -5.50
N GLU A 56 -3.38 -25.54 -5.57
CA GLU A 56 -3.76 -24.22 -5.11
C GLU A 56 -3.95 -24.29 -3.59
N TYR A 57 -3.09 -23.59 -2.83
CA TYR A 57 -3.26 -23.45 -1.40
C TYR A 57 -4.41 -22.47 -1.15
N ASP A 58 -5.62 -23.01 -1.05
CA ASP A 58 -6.76 -22.24 -0.59
C ASP A 58 -6.62 -22.00 0.92
N LEU A 59 -6.57 -20.73 1.27
CA LEU A 59 -6.59 -20.30 2.66
C LEU A 59 -7.93 -20.71 3.28
N PRO A 60 -7.94 -21.20 4.53
CA PRO A 60 -9.19 -21.48 5.22
C PRO A 60 -10.02 -20.19 5.34
N VAL A 61 -11.34 -20.32 5.21
CA VAL A 61 -12.27 -19.21 5.45
C VAL A 61 -12.30 -18.93 6.95
N ILE A 62 -11.45 -18.02 7.40
CA ILE A 62 -11.31 -17.55 8.79
C ILE A 62 -11.83 -16.11 8.92
N GLY A 63 -11.85 -15.36 7.82
CA GLY A 63 -12.11 -13.92 7.80
C GLY A 63 -13.37 -13.53 8.56
N ASN A 64 -13.26 -12.46 9.33
CA ASN A 64 -14.33 -11.95 10.17
C ASN A 64 -14.83 -10.57 9.70
N ASN A 65 -14.86 -10.36 8.37
CA ASN A 65 -15.16 -9.09 7.70
C ASN A 65 -14.21 -7.93 8.05
N ARG A 66 -13.03 -8.20 8.63
CA ARG A 66 -11.99 -7.17 8.80
C ARG A 66 -11.49 -6.70 7.45
N LEU A 67 -11.22 -5.39 7.37
CA LEU A 67 -10.62 -4.75 6.20
C LEU A 67 -9.09 -4.87 6.24
N ILE A 68 -8.50 -5.34 5.15
CA ILE A 68 -7.07 -5.33 4.87
C ILE A 68 -6.79 -4.35 3.74
N VAL A 69 -5.86 -3.42 3.94
CA VAL A 69 -5.42 -2.49 2.89
C VAL A 69 -4.12 -3.01 2.32
N ILE A 70 -4.02 -3.11 0.99
CA ILE A 70 -2.83 -3.57 0.28
C ILE A 70 -2.26 -2.43 -0.57
N ASP A 71 -1.00 -2.12 -0.35
CA ASP A 71 -0.21 -1.21 -1.17
C ASP A 71 0.76 -1.98 -2.04
N ALA A 72 0.51 -1.99 -3.34
CA ALA A 72 1.55 -2.33 -4.30
C ALA A 72 2.54 -1.16 -4.37
N GLY A 73 3.71 -1.31 -3.75
CA GLY A 73 4.73 -0.26 -3.68
C GLY A 73 5.11 0.28 -5.07
N HIS A 74 5.54 1.53 -5.11
CA HIS A 74 5.89 2.26 -6.34
C HIS A 74 4.72 2.42 -7.33
N GLN A 75 5.02 2.87 -8.55
CA GLN A 75 4.11 3.11 -9.67
C GLN A 75 4.93 3.23 -10.97
N ALA A 76 4.31 3.43 -12.14
CA ALA A 76 5.02 3.54 -13.42
C ALA A 76 6.10 4.63 -13.41
N HIS A 77 5.78 5.78 -12.82
CA HIS A 77 6.63 6.96 -12.78
C HIS A 77 6.78 7.47 -11.35
N GLY A 78 8.01 7.60 -10.87
CA GLY A 78 8.28 8.23 -9.59
C GLY A 78 7.85 9.69 -9.57
N ASN A 79 7.65 10.23 -8.38
CA ASN A 79 7.40 11.65 -8.14
C ASN A 79 8.44 12.16 -7.13
N SER A 80 9.39 12.95 -7.63
CA SER A 80 10.54 13.48 -6.87
C SER A 80 10.22 14.75 -6.08
N GLU A 81 9.01 15.30 -6.22
CA GLU A 81 8.55 16.38 -5.34
C GLU A 81 8.63 15.92 -3.89
N GLN A 82 8.92 16.86 -3.00
CA GLN A 82 9.15 16.56 -1.60
C GLN A 82 7.84 16.54 -0.81
N GLU A 83 7.75 15.63 0.16
CA GLU A 83 6.71 15.60 1.20
C GLU A 83 7.31 15.34 2.58
N PRO A 84 6.67 15.82 3.67
CA PRO A 84 7.12 15.53 5.03
C PRO A 84 7.15 14.03 5.32
N ILE A 85 8.12 13.59 6.12
CA ILE A 85 8.28 12.17 6.48
C ILE A 85 7.17 11.65 7.40
N GLY A 86 6.48 12.56 8.09
CA GLY A 86 5.40 12.29 9.03
C GLY A 86 4.68 13.58 9.46
N PRO A 87 3.61 13.47 10.26
CA PRO A 87 2.87 14.64 10.75
C PRO A 87 3.77 15.64 11.49
N GLY A 88 3.77 16.90 11.04
CA GLY A 88 4.55 17.97 11.67
C GLY A 88 6.07 17.92 11.45
N ALA A 89 6.58 16.98 10.63
CA ALA A 89 8.00 16.85 10.37
C ALA A 89 8.55 18.00 9.48
N SER A 90 9.74 18.50 9.80
CA SER A 90 10.51 19.40 8.93
C SER A 90 11.35 18.64 7.90
N GLU A 91 11.74 17.41 8.21
CA GLU A 91 12.40 16.51 7.27
C GLU A 91 11.42 16.13 6.15
N THR A 92 11.92 16.09 4.91
CA THR A 92 11.15 15.70 3.73
C THR A 92 11.85 14.61 2.93
N LYS A 93 11.09 13.92 2.09
CA LYS A 93 11.58 12.96 1.10
C LYS A 93 10.72 12.98 -0.15
N ALA A 94 11.21 12.35 -1.22
CA ALA A 94 10.45 12.21 -2.45
C ALA A 94 9.11 11.54 -2.18
N LYS A 95 8.04 12.04 -2.83
CA LYS A 95 6.68 11.51 -2.73
C LYS A 95 6.62 10.01 -3.04
N VAL A 96 7.31 9.56 -4.07
CA VAL A 96 7.46 8.13 -4.39
C VAL A 96 8.61 7.94 -5.37
N THR A 97 9.47 6.94 -5.15
CA THR A 97 10.55 6.60 -6.08
C THR A 97 10.06 5.61 -7.13
N THR A 98 10.81 5.44 -8.24
CA THR A 98 10.48 4.48 -9.31
C THR A 98 10.61 3.01 -8.88
N GLY A 99 11.35 2.75 -7.80
CA GLY A 99 11.69 1.38 -7.36
C GLY A 99 12.84 0.78 -8.16
N ALA A 100 13.16 -0.47 -7.84
CA ALA A 100 14.21 -1.25 -8.48
C ALA A 100 13.77 -1.85 -9.83
N THR A 101 14.73 -2.39 -10.58
CA THR A 101 14.49 -3.16 -11.81
C THR A 101 15.26 -4.46 -11.74
N GLY A 102 14.61 -5.58 -12.05
CA GLY A 102 15.26 -6.89 -12.09
C GLY A 102 16.32 -6.94 -13.18
N VAL A 103 17.58 -7.22 -12.82
CA VAL A 103 18.71 -7.23 -13.76
C VAL A 103 18.52 -8.26 -14.88
N SER A 104 18.02 -9.45 -14.56
CA SER A 104 17.84 -10.53 -15.54
C SER A 104 16.51 -10.44 -16.31
N THR A 105 15.44 -9.96 -15.67
CA THR A 105 14.09 -9.95 -16.25
C THR A 105 13.74 -8.63 -16.93
N GLY A 106 14.46 -7.55 -16.62
CA GLY A 106 14.09 -6.18 -16.99
C GLY A 106 12.79 -5.70 -16.32
N LYS A 107 12.23 -6.48 -15.40
CA LYS A 107 10.90 -6.21 -14.83
C LYS A 107 11.02 -5.17 -13.72
N LEU A 108 10.15 -4.17 -13.78
CA LEU A 108 10.04 -3.13 -12.75
C LEU A 108 9.52 -3.72 -11.44
N GLU A 109 10.09 -3.29 -10.32
CA GLU A 109 9.59 -3.62 -8.98
C GLU A 109 8.10 -3.25 -8.85
N SER A 110 7.70 -2.07 -9.33
CA SER A 110 6.32 -1.60 -9.31
C SER A 110 5.35 -2.58 -9.99
N LEU A 111 5.77 -3.26 -11.04
CA LEU A 111 4.97 -4.25 -11.75
C LEU A 111 4.88 -5.56 -10.97
N ILE A 112 6.01 -6.05 -10.43
CA ILE A 112 6.03 -7.24 -9.56
C ILE A 112 5.13 -7.04 -8.34
N ASN A 113 5.24 -5.89 -7.68
CA ASN A 113 4.43 -5.55 -6.51
C ASN A 113 2.93 -5.57 -6.86
N LEU A 114 2.55 -5.06 -8.03
CA LEU A 114 1.14 -5.05 -8.45
C LEU A 114 0.60 -6.46 -8.70
N GLU A 115 1.35 -7.30 -9.42
CA GLU A 115 0.93 -8.67 -9.70
C GLU A 115 0.77 -9.50 -8.42
N VAL A 116 1.72 -9.37 -7.48
CA VAL A 116 1.64 -10.05 -6.19
C VAL A 116 0.48 -9.50 -5.36
N ALA A 117 0.26 -8.18 -5.37
CA ALA A 117 -0.84 -7.55 -4.64
C ALA A 117 -2.22 -8.03 -5.12
N LEU A 118 -2.41 -8.17 -6.44
CA LEU A 118 -3.67 -8.67 -7.02
C LEU A 118 -3.93 -10.14 -6.64
N LYS A 119 -2.89 -10.98 -6.65
CA LYS A 119 -3.00 -12.37 -6.16
C LYS A 119 -3.31 -12.43 -4.67
N LEU A 120 -2.68 -11.58 -3.87
CA LEU A 120 -2.92 -11.48 -2.43
C LEU A 120 -4.35 -11.01 -2.14
N GLN A 121 -4.84 -10.00 -2.87
CA GLN A 121 -6.22 -9.53 -2.77
C GLN A 121 -7.19 -10.70 -2.95
N GLN A 122 -7.06 -11.42 -4.07
CA GLN A 122 -7.94 -12.54 -4.39
C GLN A 122 -7.95 -13.59 -3.27
N LYS A 123 -6.77 -14.00 -2.80
CA LYS A 123 -6.67 -15.01 -1.74
C LYS A 123 -7.27 -14.54 -0.41
N LEU A 124 -7.09 -13.28 -0.03
CA LEU A 124 -7.69 -12.73 1.18
C LEU A 124 -9.21 -12.61 1.08
N GLU A 125 -9.74 -12.20 -0.07
CA GLU A 125 -11.19 -12.13 -0.29
C GLU A 125 -11.83 -13.53 -0.28
N MET A 126 -11.20 -14.52 -0.92
CA MET A 126 -11.62 -15.93 -0.83
C MET A 126 -11.61 -16.46 0.61
N SER A 127 -10.75 -15.91 1.47
CA SER A 127 -10.68 -16.27 2.89
C SER A 127 -11.70 -15.53 3.76
N GLY A 128 -12.53 -14.65 3.19
CA GLY A 128 -13.57 -13.90 3.90
C GLY A 128 -13.13 -12.54 4.46
N TYR A 129 -11.99 -11.99 4.03
CA TYR A 129 -11.60 -10.62 4.37
C TYR A 129 -12.16 -9.61 3.38
N GLN A 130 -12.38 -8.37 3.83
CA GLN A 130 -12.55 -7.24 2.93
C GLN A 130 -11.17 -6.74 2.52
N VAL A 131 -10.96 -6.41 1.25
CA VAL A 131 -9.69 -5.88 0.77
C VAL A 131 -9.89 -4.53 0.09
N LYS A 132 -8.97 -3.59 0.37
CA LYS A 132 -8.88 -2.32 -0.35
C LYS A 132 -7.48 -2.14 -0.91
N MET A 133 -7.39 -2.03 -2.23
CA MET A 133 -6.14 -1.77 -2.93
C MET A 133 -5.84 -0.27 -2.95
N ILE A 134 -4.60 0.12 -2.63
CA ILE A 134 -4.14 1.50 -2.82
C ILE A 134 -4.08 1.85 -4.32
N ARG A 135 -3.64 0.92 -5.16
CA ARG A 135 -3.66 1.03 -6.62
C ARG A 135 -3.91 -0.33 -7.26
N THR A 136 -4.52 -0.31 -8.44
CA THR A 136 -4.80 -1.49 -9.28
C THR A 136 -4.18 -1.36 -10.68
N SER A 137 -3.47 -0.27 -10.96
CA SER A 137 -2.77 -0.02 -12.23
C SER A 137 -1.37 0.53 -11.98
N GLN A 138 -0.56 0.61 -13.04
CA GLN A 138 0.77 1.23 -13.02
C GLN A 138 0.69 2.75 -13.18
N ASP A 139 -0.25 3.24 -14.01
CA ASP A 139 -0.41 4.66 -14.31
C ASP A 139 -1.23 5.36 -13.22
N VAL A 140 -0.54 5.73 -12.14
CA VAL A 140 -1.06 6.50 -11.01
C VAL A 140 0.00 7.50 -10.56
N ASN A 141 -0.43 8.55 -9.86
CA ASN A 141 0.46 9.47 -9.16
C ASN A 141 0.01 9.62 -7.70
N ILE A 142 0.50 8.73 -6.82
CA ILE A 142 0.09 8.66 -5.41
C ILE A 142 1.34 8.69 -4.53
N SER A 143 1.44 9.69 -3.66
CA SER A 143 2.57 9.83 -2.72
C SER A 143 2.52 8.81 -1.59
N ASN A 144 3.66 8.48 -0.98
CA ASN A 144 3.74 7.59 0.17
C ASN A 144 2.86 8.08 1.33
N ARG A 145 2.78 9.39 1.56
CA ARG A 145 1.84 9.97 2.53
C ARG A 145 0.39 9.68 2.17
N GLU A 146 -0.01 9.87 0.91
CA GLU A 146 -1.38 9.57 0.45
C GLU A 146 -1.74 8.10 0.63
N ARG A 147 -0.79 7.19 0.37
CA ARG A 147 -0.97 5.74 0.59
C ARG A 147 -1.26 5.43 2.05
N ALA A 148 -0.49 5.98 2.98
CA ALA A 148 -0.74 5.81 4.42
C ALA A 148 -2.04 6.48 4.88
N MET A 149 -2.40 7.66 4.37
CA MET A 149 -3.67 8.31 4.70
C MET A 149 -4.86 7.43 4.29
N VAL A 150 -4.83 6.80 3.11
CA VAL A 150 -5.90 5.88 2.68
C VAL A 150 -6.05 4.70 3.65
N ALA A 151 -4.96 4.16 4.18
CA ALA A 151 -4.99 3.09 5.17
C ALA A 151 -5.56 3.59 6.51
N ASN A 152 -5.01 4.68 7.04
CA ASN A 152 -5.43 5.29 8.30
C ASN A 152 -6.93 5.66 8.30
N ASP A 153 -7.41 6.30 7.22
CA ASP A 153 -8.81 6.73 7.08
C ASP A 153 -9.79 5.56 6.92
N SER A 154 -9.29 4.37 6.61
CA SER A 154 -10.11 3.17 6.42
C SER A 154 -10.36 2.38 7.70
N ASN A 155 -9.65 2.70 8.79
CA ASN A 155 -9.67 1.92 10.03
C ASN A 155 -9.42 0.42 9.77
N CYS A 156 -8.49 0.11 8.87
CA CYS A 156 -8.17 -1.25 8.49
C CYS A 156 -7.52 -2.02 9.64
N ALA A 157 -7.72 -3.33 9.67
CA ALA A 157 -7.06 -4.21 10.64
C ALA A 157 -5.58 -4.41 10.33
N ALA A 158 -5.17 -4.30 9.07
CA ALA A 158 -3.78 -4.34 8.65
C ALA A 158 -3.57 -3.53 7.36
N PHE A 159 -2.41 -2.88 7.29
CA PHE A 159 -1.89 -2.25 6.09
C PHE A 159 -0.65 -2.99 5.61
N ILE A 160 -0.72 -3.62 4.44
CA ILE A 160 0.33 -4.47 3.88
C ILE A 160 0.95 -3.77 2.68
N ARG A 161 2.23 -3.40 2.77
CA ARG A 161 2.97 -2.79 1.66
C ARG A 161 3.94 -3.80 1.06
N LEU A 162 3.84 -4.03 -0.25
CA LEU A 162 4.64 -4.99 -0.99
C LEU A 162 5.75 -4.27 -1.76
N HIS A 163 6.98 -4.75 -1.60
CA HIS A 163 8.19 -4.21 -2.21
C HIS A 163 9.17 -5.34 -2.57
N CYS A 164 10.07 -5.05 -3.51
CA CYS A 164 11.24 -5.88 -3.82
C CYS A 164 12.50 -5.09 -3.50
N ASN A 165 13.24 -5.50 -2.47
CA ASN A 165 14.48 -4.79 -2.12
C ASN A 165 15.58 -4.98 -3.18
N SER A 166 16.53 -4.06 -3.22
CA SER A 166 17.71 -4.13 -4.10
C SER A 166 19.01 -4.15 -3.29
N ALA A 167 20.05 -4.75 -3.87
CA ALA A 167 21.40 -4.72 -3.33
C ALA A 167 22.42 -4.76 -4.47
N ASP A 168 23.59 -4.15 -4.25
CA ASP A 168 24.68 -4.14 -5.23
C ASP A 168 25.32 -5.52 -5.44
N SER A 169 25.23 -6.40 -4.42
CA SER A 169 25.77 -7.75 -4.48
C SER A 169 24.71 -8.75 -4.95
N SER A 170 25.02 -9.50 -6.01
CA SER A 170 24.21 -10.63 -6.48
C SER A 170 24.10 -11.79 -5.49
N SER A 171 24.94 -11.82 -4.46
CA SER A 171 24.87 -12.81 -3.37
C SER A 171 23.79 -12.48 -2.33
N ALA A 172 23.27 -11.25 -2.33
CA ALA A 172 22.23 -10.83 -1.41
C ALA A 172 20.88 -11.39 -1.85
N SER A 173 20.29 -12.24 -1.00
CA SER A 173 18.97 -12.80 -1.20
C SER A 173 18.21 -12.96 0.13
N GLY A 174 16.90 -13.20 0.03
CA GLY A 174 16.03 -13.48 1.16
C GLY A 174 14.84 -12.54 1.28
N THR A 175 13.97 -12.82 2.25
CA THR A 175 12.78 -12.04 2.55
C THR A 175 12.96 -11.34 3.90
N LEU A 176 12.62 -10.06 3.97
CA LEU A 176 12.47 -9.31 5.20
C LEU A 176 11.13 -8.58 5.21
N THR A 177 10.66 -8.25 6.40
CA THR A 177 9.56 -7.31 6.63
C THR A 177 10.07 -6.10 7.40
N ILE A 178 9.32 -5.01 7.40
CA ILE A 178 9.71 -3.76 8.05
C ILE A 178 8.59 -3.31 9.00
N ALA A 179 8.97 -2.91 10.21
CA ALA A 179 8.04 -2.39 11.22
C ALA A 179 8.60 -1.12 11.88
N PRO A 180 7.74 -0.19 12.32
CA PRO A 180 8.18 0.96 13.12
C PRO A 180 8.65 0.52 14.50
N SER A 181 9.51 1.32 15.13
CA SER A 181 9.92 1.13 16.52
C SER A 181 8.90 1.72 17.49
N THR A 182 9.00 1.33 18.77
CA THR A 182 8.25 1.96 19.87
C THR A 182 8.66 3.41 20.13
N ASN A 183 9.78 3.85 19.55
CA ASN A 183 10.27 5.24 19.63
C ASN A 183 9.85 6.07 18.40
N ASN A 184 9.11 5.48 17.44
CA ASN A 184 8.66 6.21 16.27
C ASN A 184 7.78 7.40 16.69
N PRO A 185 8.12 8.64 16.31
CA PRO A 185 7.41 9.83 16.78
C PRO A 185 6.00 9.99 16.18
N TYR A 186 5.66 9.21 15.14
CA TYR A 186 4.40 9.35 14.40
C TYR A 186 3.44 8.19 14.62
N CYS A 187 3.96 6.98 14.86
CA CYS A 187 3.16 5.75 14.86
C CYS A 187 3.60 4.72 15.93
N SER A 188 4.24 5.13 17.02
CA SER A 188 4.65 4.22 18.09
C SER A 188 3.52 3.34 18.65
N GLN A 189 2.28 3.82 18.62
CA GLN A 189 1.09 3.09 19.09
C GLN A 189 0.79 1.80 18.31
N ILE A 190 1.29 1.65 17.08
CA ILE A 190 1.11 0.43 16.27
C ILE A 190 2.36 -0.46 16.25
N ALA A 191 3.46 -0.07 16.90
CA ALA A 191 4.77 -0.71 16.74
C ALA A 191 4.76 -2.19 17.13
N GLU A 192 4.21 -2.54 18.30
CA GLU A 192 4.18 -3.92 18.78
C GLU A 192 3.31 -4.83 17.88
N ALA A 193 2.10 -4.38 17.56
CA ALA A 193 1.20 -5.11 16.66
C ALA A 193 1.83 -5.28 15.26
N SER A 194 2.47 -4.24 14.72
CA SER A 194 3.14 -4.27 13.43
C SER A 194 4.35 -5.20 13.42
N TYR A 195 5.13 -5.24 14.50
CA TYR A 195 6.24 -6.17 14.65
C TYR A 195 5.74 -7.62 14.65
N ASN A 196 4.71 -7.92 15.44
CA ASN A 196 4.16 -9.26 15.54
C ASN A 196 3.59 -9.75 14.20
N LEU A 197 2.81 -8.90 13.52
CA LEU A 197 2.32 -9.21 12.17
C LEU A 197 3.47 -9.41 11.18
N SER A 198 4.46 -8.51 11.17
CA SER A 198 5.65 -8.60 10.31
C SER A 198 6.41 -9.91 10.53
N LYS A 199 6.62 -10.30 11.79
CA LYS A 199 7.30 -11.54 12.15
C LYS A 199 6.53 -12.76 11.64
N CYS A 200 5.22 -12.80 11.87
CA CYS A 200 4.38 -13.89 11.36
C CYS A 200 4.44 -13.98 9.83
N VAL A 201 4.39 -12.85 9.12
CA VAL A 201 4.44 -12.81 7.66
C VAL A 201 5.79 -13.31 7.12
N VAL A 202 6.91 -12.78 7.60
CA VAL A 202 8.23 -13.17 7.10
C VAL A 202 8.54 -14.64 7.39
N ASP A 203 8.16 -15.14 8.57
CA ASP A 203 8.35 -16.55 8.93
C ASP A 203 7.58 -17.48 8.01
N ASN A 204 6.30 -17.18 7.75
CA ASN A 204 5.46 -18.00 6.87
C ASN A 204 5.91 -17.93 5.41
N ILE A 205 6.26 -16.74 4.89
CA ILE A 205 6.79 -16.64 3.52
C ILE A 205 8.04 -17.51 3.40
N CYS A 206 8.97 -17.41 4.34
CA CYS A 206 10.21 -18.17 4.27
C CYS A 206 9.98 -19.68 4.45
N SER A 207 9.07 -20.10 5.33
CA SER A 207 8.76 -21.52 5.50
C SER A 207 8.09 -22.14 4.27
N GLN A 208 7.24 -21.39 3.58
CA GLN A 208 6.52 -21.88 2.40
C GLN A 208 7.35 -21.83 1.11
N THR A 209 8.26 -20.86 0.99
CA THR A 209 9.02 -20.64 -0.25
C THR A 209 10.45 -21.17 -0.19
N GLY A 210 10.97 -21.48 1.00
CA GLY A 210 12.39 -21.77 1.22
C GLY A 210 13.30 -20.55 1.13
N SER A 211 12.75 -19.34 0.98
CA SER A 211 13.53 -18.09 0.95
C SER A 211 14.29 -17.89 2.26
N LYS A 212 15.51 -17.32 2.17
CA LYS A 212 16.31 -17.00 3.36
C LYS A 212 15.57 -15.98 4.22
N ASN A 213 15.24 -16.36 5.46
CA ASN A 213 14.61 -15.45 6.42
C ASN A 213 15.62 -14.41 6.92
N ARG A 214 15.37 -13.14 6.63
CA ARG A 214 16.17 -11.99 7.07
C ARG A 214 15.55 -11.27 8.27
N GLY A 215 14.39 -11.72 8.74
CA GLY A 215 13.70 -11.21 9.92
C GLY A 215 12.94 -9.90 9.70
N VAL A 216 12.63 -9.23 10.82
CA VAL A 216 11.97 -7.93 10.84
C VAL A 216 13.03 -6.85 11.00
N MET A 217 13.08 -5.92 10.05
CA MET A 217 13.88 -4.71 10.13
C MET A 217 13.08 -3.61 10.82
N ILE A 218 13.68 -2.95 11.82
CA ILE A 218 13.08 -1.78 12.46
C ILE A 218 13.49 -0.52 11.70
N ASN A 219 12.53 0.32 11.34
CA ASN A 219 12.80 1.56 10.62
C ASN A 219 11.76 2.65 10.94
N ASP A 220 12.24 3.85 11.30
CA ASP A 220 11.40 5.01 11.65
C ASP A 220 11.48 6.17 10.66
N THR A 221 12.22 5.97 9.56
CA THR A 221 12.54 6.99 8.57
C THR A 221 11.88 6.72 7.23
N MET A 222 10.76 6.00 7.17
CA MET A 222 9.98 5.86 5.93
C MET A 222 8.79 6.82 5.93
N SER A 223 8.52 7.48 4.80
CA SER A 223 7.19 8.07 4.60
C SER A 223 6.20 6.97 4.24
N GLY A 224 4.98 7.08 4.75
CA GLY A 224 3.91 6.15 4.44
C GLY A 224 3.86 4.88 5.31
N ILE A 225 4.43 4.92 6.51
CA ILE A 225 4.11 3.99 7.61
C ILE A 225 2.98 4.58 8.44
#